data_AF-A0A1J4WHL4-F1
#
_entry.id   AF-A0A1J4WHL4-F1
#
_cell.length_a   1.000
_cell.length_b   1.000
_cell.length_c   1.000
_cell.angle_alpha   90.00
_cell.angle_beta   90.00
_cell.angle_gamma   90.00
#
_symmetry.space_group_name_H-M   'P 1'
#
loop_
_entity.id
_entity.type
_entity.pdbx_description
1 polymer ?
#
loop_
_entity_poly.entity_id
_entity_poly.type
_entity_poly.pdbx_seq_one_letter_code
_entity_poly.pdbx_strand_id
1 'polypeptide(L)' 'PPKYTISFAIKQFKSHSNTSIKKHFKFIREIYLGRSMWSVGYFVSSVGLNEEQIRKYIRKQSKYELPKDITNEFS' A
#
# COMPACT_ATOMS: atom_id res chain seq x y z
N PRO A 1 7.97 2.81 -7.92
CA PRO A 1 7.33 1.97 -6.86
C PRO A 1 6.73 2.88 -5.77
N PRO A 2 5.61 2.50 -5.11
CA PRO A 2 5.02 3.32 -4.04
C PRO A 2 6.03 3.56 -2.92
N LYS A 3 6.14 4.80 -2.44
CA LYS A 3 7.08 5.21 -1.38
C LYS A 3 6.78 4.56 -0.02
N TYR A 4 5.51 4.20 0.22
CA TYR A 4 5.05 3.61 1.47
C TYR A 4 4.35 2.28 1.19
N THR A 5 4.58 1.31 2.07
CA THR A 5 3.83 0.05 2.05
C THR A 5 2.43 0.27 2.61
N ILE A 6 1.46 -0.49 2.11
CA ILE A 6 0.07 -0.44 2.60
C ILE A 6 0.02 -0.77 4.10
N SER A 7 0.79 -1.77 4.52
CA SER A 7 0.90 -2.17 5.93
C SER A 7 1.39 -1.04 6.83
N PHE A 8 2.37 -0.26 6.38
CA PHE A 8 2.88 0.90 7.11
C PHE A 8 1.80 1.96 7.28
N ALA A 9 1.11 2.32 6.18
CA ALA A 9 0.02 3.30 6.23
C ALA A 9 -1.10 2.86 7.19
N ILE A 10 -1.59 1.63 7.07
CA ILE A 10 -2.66 1.09 7.92
C ILE A 10 -2.24 1.04 9.39
N LYS A 11 -0.99 0.67 9.70
CA LYS A 11 -0.47 0.67 11.07
C LYS A 11 -0.54 2.07 11.68
N GLN A 12 -0.10 3.10 10.95
CA GLN A 12 -0.16 4.48 11.41
C GLN A 12 -1.62 4.91 11.63
N PHE A 13 -2.50 4.65 10.67
CA PHE A 13 -3.92 5.01 10.79
C PHE A 13 -4.58 4.36 12.00
N LYS A 14 -4.42 3.05 12.19
CA LYS A 14 -5.00 2.33 13.33
C LYS A 14 -4.44 2.83 14.66
N SER A 15 -3.14 3.10 14.75
CA SER A 15 -2.50 3.59 15.98
C SER A 15 -2.96 5.01 16.37
N HIS A 16 -2.93 5.93 15.40
CA HIS A 16 -3.33 7.32 15.62
C HIS A 16 -4.82 7.42 15.95
N SER A 17 -5.69 6.73 15.19
CA SER A 17 -7.14 6.73 15.46
C SER A 17 -7.49 6.10 16.80
N ASN A 18 -6.87 4.97 17.17
CA ASN A 18 -7.07 4.33 18.48
C ASN A 18 -6.77 5.30 19.63
N THR A 19 -5.66 6.05 19.53
CA THR A 19 -5.27 7.03 20.54
C THR A 19 -6.22 8.24 20.55
N SER A 20 -6.52 8.79 19.38
CA SER A 20 -7.39 9.97 19.25
C SER A 20 -8.80 9.71 19.78
N ILE A 21 -9.41 8.60 19.36
CA ILE A 21 -10.77 8.22 19.75
C ILE A 21 -10.85 7.94 21.26
N LYS A 22 -9.89 7.22 21.84
CA LYS A 22 -9.85 6.96 23.31
C LYS A 22 -9.61 8.22 24.15
N LYS A 23 -8.93 9.23 23.59
CA LYS A 23 -8.76 10.53 24.26
C LYS A 23 -10.06 11.32 24.25
N HIS A 24 -10.75 11.34 23.12
CA HIS A 24 -11.99 12.10 22.95
C HIS A 24 -13.19 11.44 23.66
N PHE A 25 -13.28 10.11 23.65
CA PHE A 25 -14.41 9.37 24.20
C PHE A 25 -13.99 8.50 25.40
N LYS A 26 -14.30 8.98 26.61
CA LYS A 26 -13.97 8.28 27.86
C LYS A 26 -14.59 6.88 27.94
N PHE A 27 -15.83 6.71 27.49
CA PHE A 27 -16.51 5.41 27.51
C PHE A 27 -15.80 4.36 26.63
N ILE A 28 -15.25 4.75 25.47
CA ILE A 28 -14.47 3.84 24.61
C ILE A 28 -13.19 3.40 25.33
N ARG A 29 -12.53 4.31 26.06
CA ARG A 29 -11.34 3.98 26.83
C ARG A 29 -11.63 2.96 27.93
N GLU A 30 -12.80 3.06 28.58
CA GLU A 30 -13.26 2.14 29.61
C GLU A 30 -13.70 0.77 29.07
N ILE A 31 -14.25 0.71 27.86
CA ILE A 31 -14.56 -0.58 27.21
C ILE A 31 -13.27 -1.31 26.78
N TYR A 32 -12.30 -0.55 26.23
CA TYR A 32 -11.07 -1.10 25.67
C TYR A 32 -9.85 -0.87 26.58
N LEU A 33 -9.99 -1.07 27.89
CA LEU A 33 -8.95 -0.88 28.92
C LEU A 33 -7.61 -1.49 28.51
N GLY A 34 -6.70 -0.66 27.98
CA GLY A 34 -5.40 -1.09 27.48
C GLY A 34 -5.38 -1.87 26.15
N ARG A 35 -6.53 -2.25 25.58
CA ARG A 35 -6.62 -3.04 24.33
C ARG A 35 -6.80 -2.15 23.10
N SER A 36 -6.32 -2.58 21.94
CA SER A 36 -6.63 -1.87 20.69
C SER A 36 -8.13 -1.96 20.40
N MET A 37 -8.72 -0.85 19.95
CA MET A 37 -10.08 -0.83 19.41
C MET A 37 -10.17 -1.58 18.07
N TRP A 38 -9.06 -1.63 17.32
CA TRP A 38 -8.98 -2.29 16.03
C TRP A 38 -8.39 -3.69 16.13
N SER A 39 -8.85 -4.60 15.26
CA SER A 39 -8.24 -5.92 15.08
C SER A 39 -6.88 -5.83 14.39
N VAL A 40 -6.07 -6.88 14.53
CA VAL A 40 -4.73 -6.97 13.94
C VAL A 40 -4.81 -6.97 12.40
N GLY A 41 -5.74 -7.75 11.83
CA GLY A 41 -5.91 -7.90 10.38
C GLY A 41 -6.46 -6.67 9.67
N TYR A 42 -6.19 -6.56 8.37
CA TYR A 42 -6.77 -5.57 7.49
C TYR A 42 -7.03 -6.18 6.11
N PHE A 43 -8.06 -5.69 5.42
CA PHE A 43 -8.37 -6.08 4.05
C PHE A 43 -8.12 -4.87 3.15
N VAL A 44 -7.56 -5.11 1.96
CA VAL A 44 -7.32 -4.08 0.95
C VAL A 44 -7.74 -4.62 -0.41
N SER A 45 -8.46 -3.78 -1.15
CA SER A 45 -8.73 -3.98 -2.57
C SER A 45 -8.25 -2.75 -3.32
N SER A 46 -7.50 -2.96 -4.41
CA SER A 46 -7.05 -1.87 -5.27
C SER A 46 -8.18 -1.44 -6.19
N VAL A 47 -8.58 -0.17 -6.13
CA VAL A 47 -9.52 0.39 -7.09
C VAL A 47 -8.72 0.98 -8.26
N GLY A 48 -9.05 0.58 -9.50
CA GLY A 48 -8.50 1.20 -10.71
C GLY A 48 -7.34 0.49 -11.39
N LEU A 49 -6.89 -0.69 -10.93
CA LEU A 49 -6.04 -1.57 -11.76
C LEU A 49 -6.92 -2.22 -12.83
N ASN A 50 -7.17 -1.50 -13.92
CA ASN A 50 -7.78 -2.12 -15.10
C ASN A 50 -6.75 -3.10 -15.69
N GLU A 51 -7.19 -4.29 -16.09
CA GLU A 51 -6.35 -5.27 -16.79
C GLU A 51 -5.60 -4.63 -17.98
N GLU A 52 -6.22 -3.61 -18.59
CA GLU A 52 -5.65 -2.78 -19.65
C GLU A 52 -4.39 -2.00 -19.23
N GLN A 53 -4.37 -1.42 -18.02
CA GLN A 53 -3.19 -0.68 -17.51
C GLN A 53 -2.03 -1.63 -17.20
N ILE A 54 -2.32 -2.80 -16.62
CA ILE A 54 -1.32 -3.86 -16.41
C ILE A 54 -0.74 -4.31 -17.76
N ARG A 55 -1.60 -4.56 -18.74
CA ARG A 55 -1.20 -4.97 -20.10
C ARG A 55 -0.38 -3.91 -20.82
N LYS A 56 -0.69 -2.62 -20.64
CA LYS A 56 0.10 -1.49 -21.17
C LYS A 56 1.45 -1.37 -20.47
N TYR A 57 1.50 -1.56 -19.16
CA TYR A 57 2.74 -1.55 -18.39
C TYR A 57 3.68 -2.68 -18.83
N ILE A 58 3.19 -3.93 -18.90
CA ILE A 58 3.97 -5.09 -19.36
C ILE A 58 4.48 -4.88 -20.80
N ARG A 59 3.62 -4.44 -21.73
CA ARG A 59 4.03 -4.18 -23.12
C ARG A 59 5.10 -3.10 -23.24
N LYS A 60 5.01 -2.03 -22.44
CA LYS A 60 6.05 -0.99 -22.42
C LYS A 60 7.34 -1.54 -21.83
N GLN A 61 7.28 -2.31 -20.75
CA GLN A 61 8.45 -2.88 -20.10
C GLN A 61 9.22 -3.84 -21.03
N SER A 62 8.53 -4.73 -21.74
CA SER A 62 9.14 -5.60 -22.75
C SER A 62 9.86 -4.82 -23.87
N LYS A 63 9.46 -3.57 -24.14
CA LYS A 63 10.08 -2.73 -25.18
C LYS A 63 11.35 -2.04 -24.69
N TYR A 64 11.48 -1.81 -23.38
CA TYR A 64 12.66 -1.19 -22.76
C TYR A 64 13.69 -2.21 -22.25
N GLU A 65 13.27 -3.47 -22.03
CA GLU A 65 14.14 -4.58 -21.61
C GLU A 65 14.63 -5.46 -22.77
N LEU A 66 14.43 -5.04 -24.03
CA LEU A 66 15.13 -5.66 -25.16
C LEU A 66 16.64 -5.45 -24.95
N PRO A 67 17.46 -6.52 -24.94
CA PRO A 67 18.90 -6.37 -24.97
C PRO A 67 19.24 -5.51 -26.20
N LYS A 68 19.79 -4.32 -25.98
CA LYS A 68 20.43 -3.59 -27.07
C LYS A 68 21.67 -4.39 -27.43
N ASP A 69 21.61 -5.13 -28.52
CA ASP A 69 22.81 -5.68 -29.15
C ASP A 69 23.68 -4.49 -29.60
N ILE A 70 24.64 -4.12 -28.74
CA ILE A 70 25.66 -3.09 -28.97
C ILE A 70 26.67 -3.48 -30.05
N THR A 71 26.57 -4.69 -30.61
CA THR A 71 27.50 -5.24 -31.61
C THR A 71 27.39 -4.56 -32.98
N ASN A 72 26.25 -3.93 -33.30
CA ASN A 72 26.04 -3.23 -34.58
C ASN A 72 26.42 -1.73 -34.56
N GLU A 73 26.73 -1.13 -33.42
CA GLU A 73 27.12 0.30 -33.33
C GLU A 73 28.64 0.54 -33.47
N PHE A 74 29.46 -0.53 -33.53
CA PHE A 74 30.92 -0.44 -33.66
C PHE A 74 31.50 -1.20 -34.87
N SER A 75 30.66 -1.60 -35.83
CA SER A 75 31.13 -2.13 -37.13
C SER A 75 31.14 -1.07 -38.22
#